data_AF-A0A9E4D9T5-F1
#
_entry.id   AF-A0A9E4D9T5-F1
#
_cell.length_a   1.000
_cell.length_b   1.000
_cell.length_c   1.000
_cell.angle_alpha   90.00
_cell.angle_beta   90.00
_cell.angle_gamma   90.00
#
_symmetry.space_group_name_H-M   'P 1'
#
loop_
_entity.id
_entity.type
_entity.pdbx_description
1 polymer ?
#
loop_
_entity_poly.entity_id
_entity_poly.type
_entity_poly.pdbx_seq_one_letter_code
_entity_poly.pdbx_strand_id
1 'polypeptide(L)' 'MKATSNAEIYAEAWASLNSDTSRPFDKPASGRIAVKVINHLGDEVMKVFRV' A
#
# COMPACT_ATOMS: atom_id res chain seq x y z
N MET A 1 -9.47 -21.52 -15.12
CA MET A 1 -8.88 -20.52 -14.19
C MET A 1 -8.53 -19.29 -15.00
N LYS A 2 -9.15 -18.12 -14.70
CA LYS A 2 -8.77 -16.86 -15.32
C LYS A 2 -7.49 -16.36 -14.62
N ALA A 3 -6.34 -16.53 -15.26
CA ALA A 3 -5.15 -15.78 -14.91
C ALA A 3 -5.37 -14.35 -15.41
N THR A 4 -5.68 -13.42 -14.50
CA THR A 4 -5.81 -12.02 -14.90
C THR A 4 -4.41 -11.44 -15.09
N SER A 5 -4.19 -11.06 -16.34
CA SER A 5 -2.99 -10.60 -17.00
C SER A 5 -2.23 -9.49 -16.27
N ASN A 6 -0.91 -9.48 -16.52
CA ASN A 6 0.01 -8.34 -16.41
C ASN A 6 -0.66 -7.05 -16.93
N ALA A 7 -1.34 -6.32 -16.05
CA ALA A 7 -1.79 -4.98 -16.36
C ALA A 7 -0.56 -4.09 -16.39
N GLU A 8 -0.32 -3.45 -17.53
CA GLU A 8 0.59 -2.33 -17.71
C GLU A 8 0.46 -1.39 -16.51
N ILE A 9 1.40 -1.46 -15.57
CA ILE A 9 1.39 -0.51 -14.48
C ILE A 9 1.91 0.78 -15.08
N TYR A 10 0.98 1.66 -15.45
CA TYR A 10 1.25 2.99 -16.01
C TYR A 10 2.38 3.62 -15.21
N ALA A 11 3.50 3.95 -15.87
CA ALA A 11 4.69 4.47 -15.21
C ALA A 11 4.38 5.72 -14.36
N GLU A 12 3.39 6.51 -14.76
CA GLU A 12 2.86 7.64 -14.00
C GLU A 12 2.17 7.22 -12.69
N ALA A 13 1.34 6.16 -12.74
CA ALA A 13 0.71 5.61 -11.55
C ALA A 13 1.75 5.05 -10.58
N TRP A 14 2.75 4.33 -11.10
CA TRP A 14 3.88 3.83 -10.31
C TRP A 14 4.71 4.95 -9.69
N ALA A 15 5.04 5.99 -10.46
CA ALA A 15 5.80 7.15 -9.97
C ALA A 15 5.03 7.90 -8.87
N SER A 16 3.71 7.97 -8.95
CA SER A 16 2.87 8.60 -7.93
C SER A 16 2.73 7.77 -6.65
N LEU A 17 2.93 6.44 -6.74
CA LEU A 17 2.81 5.50 -5.63
C LEU A 17 4.15 5.26 -4.93
N ASN A 18 5.26 5.30 -5.68
CA ASN A 18 6.63 5.20 -5.15
C ASN A 18 7.15 6.60 -4.75
N SER A 19 6.54 7.18 -3.72
CA SER A 19 6.92 8.48 -3.16
C SER A 19 7.12 8.36 -1.64
N ASP A 20 8.04 9.16 -1.11
CA ASP A 20 8.27 9.36 0.33
C ASP A 20 7.26 10.32 0.96
N THR A 21 6.44 10.98 0.13
CA THR A 21 5.45 11.97 0.56
C THR A 21 4.14 11.28 0.93
N SER A 22 3.76 11.37 2.20
CA SER A 22 2.48 10.83 2.68
C SER A 22 1.29 11.63 2.12
N ARG A 23 0.20 10.94 1.79
CA ARG A 23 -1.08 11.58 1.45
C ARG A 23 -2.00 11.59 2.67
N PRO A 24 -2.63 12.73 3.01
CA PRO A 24 -3.57 12.77 4.12
C PRO A 24 -4.79 11.89 3.82
N PHE A 25 -5.34 11.29 4.86
CA PHE A 25 -6.56 10.48 4.80
C PHE A 25 -7.36 10.69 6.09
N ASP A 26 -8.68 10.57 5.99
CA ASP A 26 -9.56 10.75 7.14
C ASP A 26 -9.33 9.65 8.18
N LYS A 27 -9.55 10.02 9.45
CA LYS A 27 -9.43 9.06 10.54
C LYS A 27 -10.44 7.92 10.34
N PRO A 28 -10.01 6.64 10.38
CA PRO A 28 -10.91 5.52 10.23
C PRO A 28 -11.96 5.48 11.35
N ALA A 29 -13.23 5.21 11.00
CA ALA A 29 -14.32 5.09 11.98
C ALA A 29 -14.06 4.00 13.04
N SER A 30 -13.29 2.96 12.68
CA SER A 30 -12.91 1.89 13.59
C SER A 30 -11.83 2.27 14.62
N GLY A 31 -11.21 3.45 14.47
CA GLY A 31 -10.08 3.90 15.29
C GLY A 31 -8.84 3.02 15.15
N ARG A 32 -8.70 2.26 14.05
CA ARG A 32 -7.59 1.35 13.82
C ARG A 32 -6.97 1.58 12.44
N ILE A 33 -5.64 1.51 12.37
CA ILE A 33 -4.85 1.62 11.14
C ILE A 33 -4.00 0.38 11.01
N ALA A 34 -4.07 -0.30 9.87
CA ALA A 34 -3.14 -1.36 9.51
C ALA A 34 -1.95 -0.76 8.75
N VAL A 35 -0.75 -1.02 9.23
CA VAL A 35 0.50 -0.64 8.56
C VAL A 35 1.12 -1.90 7.99
N LYS A 36 1.38 -1.89 6.68
CA LYS A 36 2.06 -2.97 5.97
C LYS A 36 3.44 -2.48 5.56
N VAL A 37 4.48 -3.22 5.92
CA VAL A 37 5.87 -2.96 5.54
C VAL A 37 6.35 -4.14 4.72
N ILE A 38 6.99 -3.85 3.59
CA ILE A 38 7.54 -4.87 2.69
C ILE A 38 9.00 -4.50 2.45
N ASN A 39 9.91 -5.47 2.60
CA ASN A 39 11.32 -5.25 2.29
C ASN A 39 11.62 -5.57 0.81
N HIS A 40 12.83 -5.28 0.37
CA HIS A 40 13.28 -5.52 -1.01
C HIS A 40 13.43 -7.02 -1.38
N LEU A 41 13.45 -7.92 -0.39
CA LEU A 41 13.46 -9.37 -0.61
C LEU A 41 12.04 -9.93 -0.78
N GLY A 42 11.02 -9.12 -0.52
CA GLY A 42 9.61 -9.51 -0.58
C GLY A 42 9.04 -10.00 0.74
N ASP A 43 9.78 -9.90 1.86
CA ASP A 43 9.22 -10.19 3.17
C ASP A 43 8.24 -9.10 3.57
N GLU A 44 7.07 -9.50 4.05
CA GLU A 44 6.02 -8.59 4.47
C GLU A 44 5.76 -8.74 5.98
N VAL A 45 5.63 -7.60 6.66
CA VAL A 45 5.16 -7.52 8.05
C VAL A 45 3.95 -6.60 8.10
N MET A 46 2.91 -7.00 8.84
CA MET A 46 1.73 -6.18 9.05
C MET A 46 1.45 -6.00 10.55
N LYS A 47 1.11 -4.78 10.96
CA LYS A 47 0.72 -4.46 12.33
C LYS A 47 -0.45 -3.49 12.35
N VAL A 48 -1.42 -3.76 13.23
CA VAL A 48 -2.56 -2.87 13.46
C VAL A 48 -2.28 -1.98 14.68
N PHE A 49 -2.49 -0.68 14.51
CA PHE A 49 -2.37 0.35 15.53
C PHE A 49 -3.74 0.97 15.82
N ARG A 50 -3.92 1.47 17.04
CA ARG A 50 -5.11 2.23 17.44
C ARG A 50 -4.81 3.73 17.36
N VAL A 51 -5.76 4.53 16.89
CA VAL A 51 -5.66 5.98 16.68
C VAL A 51 -6.79 6.76 17.28
#